data_AF-A0A8J5KIJ5-F1
#
_entry.id   AF-A0A8J5KIJ5-F1
#
_cell.length_a   1.000
_cell.length_b   1.000
_cell.length_c   1.000
_cell.angle_alpha   90.00
_cell.angle_beta   90.00
_cell.angle_gamma   90.00
#
_symmetry.space_group_name_H-M   'P 1'
#
loop_
_entity.id
_entity.type
_entity.pdbx_description
1 polymer ?
#
loop_
_entity_poly.entity_id
_entity_poly.type
_entity_poly.pdbx_seq_one_letter_code
_entity_poly.pdbx_strand_id
1 'polypeptide(L)'
;MGFGRPLKLFLYIITADVSNHPLIHCKRGKHRTGSVVGCQRKLQHWCIASTIDEYNCYAAAKARVSDQNFIREFDVTSMAEFLLQANKTNFSTDDESLLLGN
;
A
#
# COMPACT_ATOMS: atom_id res chain seq x y z
N MET A 1 15.87 -25.13 -4.18
CA MET A 1 15.45 -23.74 -3.90
C MET A 1 13.93 -23.69 -3.90
N GLY A 2 13.31 -24.11 -2.79
CA GLY A 2 11.86 -24.14 -2.66
C GLY A 2 11.39 -22.90 -1.92
N PHE A 3 10.77 -21.95 -2.61
CA PHE A 3 9.92 -20.95 -1.94
C PHE A 3 8.58 -21.62 -1.57
N GLY A 4 8.69 -22.66 -0.74
CA GLY A 4 7.57 -23.31 -0.07
C GLY A 4 7.20 -22.52 1.18
N ARG A 5 6.40 -21.47 1.00
CA ARG A 5 5.45 -20.96 1.99
C ARG A 5 4.23 -20.39 1.25
N PRO A 6 3.16 -21.17 1.03
CA PRO A 6 1.87 -20.64 0.60
C PRO A 6 1.20 -19.97 1.80
N LEU A 7 1.72 -18.82 2.24
CA LEU A 7 1.29 -18.15 3.48
C LEU A 7 1.03 -16.66 3.22
N LYS A 8 -0.10 -16.38 2.57
CA LYS A 8 -1.17 -15.47 3.05
C LYS A 8 -2.11 -15.15 1.89
N LEU A 9 -3.10 -16.03 1.70
CA LEU A 9 -4.37 -15.70 1.04
C LEU A 9 -5.20 -14.66 1.85
N PHE A 10 -4.70 -14.18 2.99
CA PHE A 10 -5.28 -13.08 3.75
C PHE A 10 -4.29 -11.91 3.78
N LEU A 11 -4.33 -11.13 2.70
CA LEU A 11 -4.56 -9.69 2.79
C LEU A 11 -4.20 -9.05 4.14
N TYR A 12 -2.94 -8.67 4.30
CA TYR A 12 -2.42 -8.10 5.54
C TYR A 12 -1.89 -6.68 5.28
N ILE A 13 -2.78 -5.74 5.64
CA ILE A 13 -2.67 -4.37 6.18
C ILE A 13 -1.39 -3.57 5.93
N ILE A 14 -1.53 -2.46 5.20
CA ILE A 14 -0.88 -1.20 5.55
C ILE A 14 -1.93 -0.09 5.59
N THR A 15 -2.20 0.38 6.79
CA THR A 15 -2.53 1.77 7.08
C THR A 15 -1.71 2.14 8.32
N ALA A 16 -1.32 3.41 8.46
CA ALA A 16 -0.46 3.94 9.53
C ALA A 16 -0.98 3.69 10.97
N ASP A 17 -2.16 3.10 11.10
CA ASP A 17 -2.78 2.73 12.36
C ASP A 17 -2.79 1.20 12.53
N VAL A 18 -2.00 0.73 13.50
CA VAL A 18 -1.89 -0.69 13.88
C VAL A 18 -3.09 -1.19 14.69
N SER A 19 -3.98 -0.30 15.15
CA SER A 19 -5.14 -0.66 15.96
C SER A 19 -6.35 -1.13 15.13
N ASN A 20 -6.35 -0.83 13.82
CA ASN A 20 -7.39 -1.24 12.91
C ASN A 20 -6.77 -2.06 11.76
N HIS A 21 -7.29 -3.26 11.53
CA HIS A 21 -6.74 -4.21 10.57
C HIS A 21 -7.70 -4.40 9.37
N PRO A 22 -7.84 -3.42 8.46
CA PRO A 22 -8.83 -3.48 7.39
C PRO A 22 -8.50 -4.53 6.33
N LEU A 23 -9.53 -5.22 5.84
CA LEU A 23 -9.45 -6.18 4.74
C LEU A 23 -9.67 -5.48 3.38
N ILE A 24 -8.62 -5.32 2.57
CA ILE A 24 -8.67 -4.77 1.20
C ILE A 24 -9.10 -5.80 0.13
N HIS A 25 -10.39 -5.95 -0.17
CA HIS A 25 -10.83 -6.90 -1.20
C HIS A 25 -11.39 -6.20 -2.44
N CYS A 26 -11.43 -6.94 -3.55
CA CYS A 26 -12.22 -6.58 -4.72
C CYS A 26 -13.11 -7.77 -5.10
N LYS A 27 -13.73 -7.76 -6.29
CA LYS A 27 -14.65 -8.86 -6.68
C LYS A 27 -14.00 -10.24 -6.63
N ARG A 28 -12.73 -10.35 -7.01
CA ARG A 28 -11.97 -11.62 -7.01
C ARG A 28 -10.63 -11.53 -6.29
N GLY A 29 -10.34 -10.38 -5.68
CA GLY A 29 -9.05 -10.10 -5.04
C GLY A 29 -7.83 -10.06 -5.98
N LYS A 30 -7.98 -10.09 -7.32
CA LYS A 30 -6.85 -10.28 -8.25
C LYS A 30 -6.24 -8.98 -8.75
N HIS A 31 -6.98 -8.23 -9.57
CA HIS A 31 -6.45 -7.06 -10.28
C HIS A 31 -6.27 -5.88 -9.33
N ARG A 32 -7.37 -5.27 -8.88
CA ARG A 32 -7.32 -4.08 -8.00
C ARG A 32 -6.57 -4.34 -6.70
N THR A 33 -6.89 -5.45 -6.04
CA THR A 33 -6.21 -5.85 -4.81
C THR A 33 -4.73 -6.14 -5.06
N GLY A 34 -4.38 -6.85 -6.13
CA GLY A 34 -2.99 -7.14 -6.48
C GLY A 34 -2.19 -5.89 -6.82
N SER A 35 -2.77 -4.90 -7.51
CA SER A 35 -2.13 -3.62 -7.77
C SER A 35 -1.86 -2.83 -6.48
N VAL A 36 -2.84 -2.77 -5.57
CA VAL A 36 -2.67 -2.09 -4.27
C VAL A 36 -1.60 -2.77 -3.43
N VAL A 37 -1.62 -4.10 -3.33
CA VAL A 37 -0.60 -4.88 -2.62
C VAL A 37 0.78 -4.68 -3.28
N GLY A 38 0.85 -4.62 -4.62
CA GLY A 38 2.09 -4.35 -5.34
C GLY A 38 2.69 -2.98 -5.00
N CYS A 39 1.86 -1.92 -4.95
CA CYS A 39 2.30 -0.59 -4.49
C CYS A 39 2.76 -0.63 -3.03
N GLN A 40 2.06 -1.35 -2.18
CA GLN A 40 2.43 -1.55 -0.78
C GLN A 40 3.80 -2.25 -0.64
N ARG A 41 4.11 -3.27 -1.45
CA ARG A 41 5.43 -3.91 -1.47
C ARG A 41 6.54 -2.93 -1.84
N LYS A 42 6.28 -2.02 -2.77
CA LYS A 42 7.23 -0.95 -3.11
C LYS A 42 7.49 0.00 -1.94
N LEU A 43 6.46 0.34 -1.16
CA LEU A 43 6.63 1.10 0.09
C LEU A 43 7.42 0.33 1.15
N GLN A 44 7.28 -1.00 1.19
CA GLN A 44 8.09 -1.89 2.04
C GLN A 44 9.51 -2.11 1.49
N HIS A 45 9.93 -1.37 0.46
CA HIS A 45 11.22 -1.49 -0.21
C HIS A 45 11.53 -2.88 -0.79
N TRP A 46 10.49 -3.63 -1.19
CA TRP A 46 10.71 -4.87 -1.94
C TRP A 46 11.22 -4.56 -3.34
N CYS A 47 12.01 -5.48 -3.90
CA CYS A 47 12.42 -5.35 -5.29
C CYS A 47 11.21 -5.55 -6.23
N ILE A 48 11.24 -4.86 -7.37
CA ILE A 48 10.14 -4.88 -8.34
C ILE A 48 9.92 -6.30 -8.86
N ALA A 49 10.99 -7.07 -9.12
CA ALA A 49 10.89 -8.45 -9.60
C ALA A 49 10.07 -9.33 -8.65
N SER A 50 10.42 -9.36 -7.35
CA SER A 50 9.68 -10.15 -6.36
C SER A 50 8.23 -9.68 -6.18
N THR A 51 7.99 -8.37 -6.32
CA THR A 51 6.63 -7.82 -6.28
C THR A 51 5.78 -8.33 -7.44
N ILE A 52 6.34 -8.33 -8.65
CA ILE A 52 5.64 -8.83 -9.85
C ILE A 52 5.45 -10.35 -9.78
N ASP A 53 6.41 -11.10 -9.24
CA ASP A 53 6.29 -12.54 -9.03
C ASP A 53 5.17 -12.88 -8.05
N GLU A 54 5.04 -12.14 -6.94
CA GLU A 54 3.93 -12.29 -6.00
C GLU A 54 2.58 -12.01 -6.68
N TYR A 55 2.48 -10.91 -7.44
CA TYR A 55 1.28 -10.58 -8.22
C TYR A 55 0.92 -11.69 -9.22
N ASN A 56 1.90 -12.20 -9.97
CA ASN A 56 1.68 -13.25 -10.97
C ASN A 56 1.26 -14.56 -10.31
N CYS A 57 1.88 -14.93 -9.19
CA CYS A 57 1.49 -16.10 -8.42
C CYS A 57 0.02 -16.03 -7.99
N TYR A 58 -0.43 -14.86 -7.51
CA TYR A 58 -1.80 -14.66 -7.05
C TYR A 58 -2.83 -14.54 -8.18
N ALA A 59 -2.53 -13.75 -9.20
CA ALA A 59 -3.42 -13.55 -10.33
C ALA A 59 -3.51 -14.81 -11.21
N ALA A 60 -2.45 -15.62 -11.23
CA ALA A 60 -2.28 -16.84 -12.01
C ALA A 60 -2.61 -16.57 -13.49
N ALA A 61 -3.40 -17.43 -14.14
CA ALA A 61 -3.84 -17.27 -15.53
C ALA A 61 -4.65 -15.98 -15.84
N LYS A 62 -4.91 -15.12 -14.83
CA LYS A 62 -5.62 -13.84 -15.00
C LYS A 62 -4.71 -12.64 -14.75
N ALA A 63 -3.40 -12.83 -14.67
CA ALA A 63 -2.43 -11.75 -14.59
C ALA A 63 -2.55 -10.82 -15.80
N ARG A 64 -2.52 -9.51 -15.55
CA ARG A 64 -2.58 -8.48 -16.59
C ARG A 64 -1.29 -7.69 -16.63
N VAL A 65 -0.78 -7.48 -17.83
CA VAL A 65 0.40 -6.63 -18.05
C VAL A 65 0.13 -5.19 -17.61
N SER A 66 -1.09 -4.69 -17.80
CA SER A 66 -1.51 -3.37 -17.32
C SER A 66 -1.30 -3.19 -15.82
N ASP A 67 -1.65 -4.19 -15.02
CA ASP A 67 -1.54 -4.13 -13.57
C ASP A 67 -0.06 -4.19 -13.14
N GLN A 68 0.75 -4.98 -13.85
CA GLN A 68 2.19 -5.04 -13.61
C GLN A 68 2.88 -3.71 -13.95
N ASN A 69 2.51 -3.08 -15.07
CA ASN A 69 3.04 -1.79 -15.47
C ASN A 69 2.66 -0.70 -14.46
N PHE A 70 1.40 -0.70 -14.02
CA PHE A 70 0.95 0.18 -12.95
C PHE A 70 1.82 0.03 -11.68
N ILE A 71 2.09 -1.21 -11.25
CA ILE A 71 2.98 -1.45 -10.10
C ILE A 71 4.39 -0.90 -10.37
N ARG A 72 4.96 -1.13 -11.56
CA ARG A 72 6.31 -0.64 -11.92
C ARG A 72 6.41 0.88 -11.89
N GLU A 73 5.43 1.54 -12.49
CA GLU A 73 5.38 3.00 -12.67
C GLU A 73 4.98 3.75 -11.38
N PHE A 74 4.41 3.06 -10.39
CA PHE A 74 3.98 3.68 -9.15
C PHE A 74 5.13 4.41 -8.41
N ASP A 75 5.07 5.73 -8.32
CA ASP A 75 6.05 6.51 -7.55
C ASP A 75 5.69 6.53 -6.06
N VAL A 76 6.59 6.00 -5.25
CA VAL A 76 6.45 5.95 -3.78
C VAL A 76 6.75 7.30 -3.13
N THR A 77 7.53 8.16 -3.79
CA THR A 77 7.99 9.45 -3.27
C THR A 77 6.81 10.40 -3.11
N SER A 78 5.99 10.52 -4.15
CA SER A 78 4.76 11.31 -4.13
C SER A 78 3.79 10.90 -3.01
N MET A 79 3.69 9.59 -2.71
CA MET A 79 2.84 9.13 -1.61
C MET A 79 3.42 9.51 -0.23
N ALA A 80 4.73 9.36 -0.05
CA ALA A 80 5.40 9.73 1.20
C ALA A 80 5.25 11.23 1.49
N GLU A 81 5.41 12.08 0.48
CA GLU A 81 5.19 13.53 0.58
C GLU A 81 3.74 13.86 0.98
N PHE A 82 2.76 13.21 0.36
CA PHE A 82 1.36 13.38 0.72
C PHE A 82 1.08 12.98 2.17
N LEU A 83 1.64 11.85 2.64
CA LEU A 83 1.48 11.40 4.04
C LEU A 83 2.14 12.37 5.03
N LEU A 84 3.32 12.92 4.68
CA LEU A 84 3.98 13.95 5.48
C LEU A 84 3.18 15.26 5.52
N GLN A 85 2.49 15.63 4.44
CA GLN A 85 1.59 16.79 4.41
C GLN A 85 0.30 16.53 5.20
N ALA A 86 -0.32 15.36 5.04
CA ALA A 86 -1.54 14.97 5.76
C ALA A 86 -1.34 14.92 7.29
N ASN A 87 -0.14 14.54 7.74
CA ASN A 87 0.21 14.59 9.16
C ASN A 87 0.42 16.03 9.68
N LYS A 88 0.78 16.99 8.81
CA LYS A 88 0.87 18.42 9.18
C LYS A 88 -0.49 19.08 9.29
N THR A 89 -1.45 18.70 8.45
CA THR A 89 -2.82 19.24 8.50
C THR A 89 -3.64 18.74 9.69
N ASN A 90 -3.24 17.63 10.33
CA ASN A 90 -3.80 17.18 11.60
C ASN A 90 -3.18 17.87 12.84
N PHE A 91 -2.27 18.82 12.63
CA PHE A 91 -1.70 19.68 13.66
C PHE A 91 -1.84 21.16 13.23
N SER A 92 -3.03 21.56 12.78
CA SER A 92 -3.45 22.94 13.00
C SER A 92 -3.88 23.03 14.45
N THR A 93 -3.04 23.69 15.24
CA THR A 93 -3.32 24.12 16.59
C THR A 93 -4.65 24.89 16.64
N ASP A 94 -5.70 24.25 17.16
CA ASP A 94 -6.86 24.95 17.74
C ASP A 94 -6.47 25.71 19.05
N ASP A 95 -5.18 25.82 19.36
CA ASP A 95 -4.66 26.39 20.62
C ASP A 95 -3.67 27.57 20.42
N GLU A 96 -3.69 28.27 19.28
CA GLU A 96 -3.04 29.59 19.15
C GLU A 96 -4.01 30.77 19.37
N SER A 97 -5.21 30.51 19.90
CA SER A 97 -6.18 31.55 20.28
C SER A 97 -6.25 31.82 21.79
N LEU A 98 -5.47 31.10 22.61
CA LEU A 98 -5.39 31.26 24.07
C LEU A 98 -4.10 31.95 24.57
N LEU A 99 -3.17 32.33 23.68
CA LEU A 99 -1.89 32.95 24.06
C LEU A 99 -1.75 34.45 23.73
N LEU A 100 -2.78 35.08 23.14
CA LEU A 100 -2.82 36.54 22.95
C LEU A 100 -4.24 37.06 23.24
N GLY A 101 -4.60 37.15 24.53
CA GLY A 101 -5.92 37.62 24.93
C GLY A 101 -6.12 37.82 26.44
N ASN A 102 -5.25 38.64 27.05
CA ASN A 102 -5.42 39.50 28.24
C ASN A 102 -4.09 39.70 28.98
#